data_AF-A0A963C592-F1
#
_entry.id   AF-A0A963C592-F1
#
_cell.length_a   1.000
_cell.length_b   1.000
_cell.length_c   1.000
_cell.angle_alpha   90.00
_cell.angle_beta   90.00
_cell.angle_gamma   90.00
#
_symmetry.space_group_name_H-M   'P 1'
#
loop_
_entity.id
_entity.type
_entity.pdbx_description
1 polymer ?
#
loop_
_entity_poly.entity_id
_entity_poly.type
_entity_poly.pdbx_seq_one_letter_code
_entity_poly.pdbx_strand_id
1 'polypeptide(L)'
;MKIHVLLKKEELDAQRLPGKTVIVLDILFATSSIVAALAHGAAEVIPTLDGAAAQAEAARHPAATCVLSGELNADTLPGFVHPTPLALLAENL
;
A
#
# COMPACT_ATOMS: atom_id res chain seq x y z
N MET A 1 22.28 10.40 16.48
CA MET A 1 21.29 9.95 15.47
C MET A 1 20.68 11.18 14.82
N LYS A 2 20.65 11.26 13.48
CA LYS A 2 20.09 12.40 12.74
C LYS A 2 18.82 11.95 12.02
N ILE A 3 17.71 12.63 12.27
CA ILE A 3 16.42 12.37 11.61
C ILE A 3 16.25 13.40 10.49
N HIS A 4 15.89 12.93 9.31
CA HIS A 4 15.50 13.76 8.18
C HIS A 4 14.01 13.56 7.96
N VAL A 5 13.26 14.66 7.89
CA VAL A 5 11.83 14.64 7.60
C VAL A 5 11.63 15.30 6.24
N LEU A 6 10.92 14.61 5.36
CA LEU A 6 10.45 15.11 4.08
C LEU A 6 8.92 15.16 4.18
N LEU A 7 8.31 16.23 3.66
CA LEU A 7 6.85 16.41 3.77
C LEU A 7 6.12 15.74 2.61
N LYS A 8 6.81 15.53 1.48
CA LYS A 8 6.23 15.00 0.25
C LYS A 8 7.24 14.17 -0.51
N LYS A 9 6.77 13.18 -1.28
CA LYS A 9 7.63 12.23 -1.99
C LYS A 9 8.54 12.89 -3.03
N GLU A 10 8.14 14.03 -3.58
CA GLU A 10 8.91 14.80 -4.56
C GLU A 10 10.21 15.39 -3.99
N GLU A 11 10.33 15.47 -2.66
CA GLU A 11 11.57 15.92 -1.99
C GLU A 11 12.59 14.79 -1.82
N LEU A 12 12.25 13.57 -2.23
CA LEU A 12 13.13 12.41 -2.13
C LEU A 12 14.29 12.56 -3.14
N ASP A 13 15.50 12.60 -2.61
CA ASP A 13 16.73 12.54 -3.40
C ASP A 13 17.36 11.16 -3.26
N ALA A 14 17.27 10.38 -4.34
CA ALA A 14 17.77 9.01 -4.39
C ALA A 14 19.28 8.90 -4.08
N GLN A 15 20.08 9.94 -4.38
CA GLN A 15 21.53 9.93 -4.09
C GLN A 15 21.81 9.99 -2.59
N ARG A 16 20.84 10.45 -1.79
CA ARG A 16 20.96 10.61 -0.34
C ARG A 16 20.39 9.42 0.44
N LEU A 17 19.76 8.44 -0.20
CA LEU A 17 19.16 7.28 0.45
C LEU A 17 20.12 6.15 0.85
N PRO A 18 21.23 5.88 0.15
CA PRO A 18 22.11 4.77 0.50
C PRO A 18 22.54 4.81 1.97
N GLY A 19 22.42 3.67 2.64
CA GLY A 19 22.78 3.52 4.06
C GLY A 19 21.80 4.14 5.07
N LYS A 20 20.60 4.56 4.64
CA LYS A 20 19.55 5.09 5.52
C LYS A 20 18.40 4.11 5.69
N THR A 21 17.82 4.10 6.89
CA THR A 21 16.48 3.55 7.13
C THR A 21 15.45 4.60 6.71
N VAL A 22 14.52 4.21 5.83
CA VAL A 22 13.42 5.06 5.37
C VAL A 22 12.13 4.61 6.03
N ILE A 23 11.37 5.56 6.57
CA ILE A 23 10.04 5.34 7.13
C ILE A 23 9.06 6.14 6.26
N VAL A 24 8.18 5.44 5.56
CA VAL A 24 7.12 6.07 4.75
C VAL A 24 5.91 6.31 5.64
N LEU A 25 5.37 7.52 5.59
CA LEU A 25 4.15 7.90 6.31
C LEU A 25 3.16 8.46 5.31
N ASP A 26 2.10 7.69 5.07
CA ASP A 26 0.93 8.11 4.31
C ASP A 26 -0.31 7.64 5.09
N ILE A 27 -0.65 8.45 6.09
CA ILE A 27 -1.41 8.00 7.26
C ILE A 27 -2.88 7.76 6.89
N LEU A 28 -3.45 8.60 6.03
CA LEU A 28 -4.85 8.47 5.62
C LEU A 28 -4.95 7.42 4.52
N PHE A 29 -5.37 6.22 4.92
CA PHE A 29 -5.42 5.00 4.12
C PHE A 29 -4.05 4.34 3.98
N ALA A 30 -3.29 4.57 2.91
CA ALA A 30 -2.17 3.72 2.46
C ALA A 30 -1.37 3.02 3.58
N THR A 31 -0.60 3.73 4.41
CA THR A 31 0.24 3.09 5.44
C THR A 31 -0.54 2.55 6.63
N SER A 32 -1.66 3.17 7.03
CA SER A 32 -2.55 2.62 8.06
C SER A 32 -3.20 1.32 7.61
N SER A 33 -3.57 1.24 6.33
CA SER A 33 -4.19 0.08 5.68
C SER A 33 -3.19 -1.06 5.51
N ILE A 34 -1.96 -0.77 5.10
CA ILE A 34 -0.86 -1.74 5.05
C ILE A 34 -0.65 -2.37 6.44
N VAL A 35 -0.50 -1.54 7.48
CA VAL A 35 -0.28 -2.04 8.85
C VAL A 35 -1.47 -2.83 9.35
N ALA A 36 -2.70 -2.38 9.10
CA ALA A 36 -3.91 -3.09 9.50
C ALA A 36 -4.03 -4.45 8.81
N ALA A 37 -3.82 -4.52 7.50
CA ALA A 37 -3.91 -5.77 6.74
C ALA A 37 -2.87 -6.81 7.22
N LEU A 38 -1.61 -6.40 7.35
CA LEU A 38 -0.54 -7.27 7.85
C LEU A 38 -0.80 -7.74 9.29
N ALA A 39 -1.27 -6.84 10.17
CA ALA A 39 -1.63 -7.20 11.54
C ALA A 39 -2.83 -8.15 11.62
N HIS A 40 -3.67 -8.19 10.58
CA HIS A 40 -4.86 -9.03 10.50
C HIS A 40 -4.61 -10.40 9.84
N GLY A 41 -3.41 -10.66 9.33
CA GLY A 41 -3.04 -11.97 8.79
C GLY A 41 -2.62 -11.97 7.33
N ALA A 42 -2.72 -10.84 6.62
CA ALA A 42 -2.23 -10.74 5.25
C ALA A 42 -0.77 -11.19 5.17
N ALA A 43 -0.49 -12.17 4.30
CA ALA A 43 0.86 -12.70 4.14
C ALA A 43 1.86 -11.65 3.63
N GLU A 44 1.40 -10.78 2.73
CA GLU A 44 2.16 -9.68 2.16
C GLU A 44 1.23 -8.57 1.68
N VAL A 45 1.77 -7.36 1.53
CA VAL A 45 1.10 -6.26 0.84
C VAL A 45 2.00 -5.77 -0.28
N ILE A 46 1.53 -5.85 -1.52
CA ILE A 46 2.30 -5.48 -2.70
C ILE A 46 1.80 -4.12 -3.22
N PRO A 47 2.54 -3.02 -3.01
CA PRO A 47 2.17 -1.73 -3.58
C PRO A 47 2.43 -1.73 -5.08
N THR A 48 1.44 -1.32 -5.87
CA THR A 48 1.56 -1.15 -7.32
C THR A 48 1.36 0.31 -7.73
N LEU A 49 1.78 0.65 -8.95
CA LEU A 49 1.67 2.01 -9.47
C LEU A 49 0.22 2.45 -9.69
N ASP A 50 -0.61 1.52 -10.19
CA ASP A 50 -2.01 1.74 -10.51
C ASP A 50 -2.82 0.42 -10.46
N GLY A 51 -4.11 0.52 -10.76
CA GLY A 51 -5.03 -0.63 -10.77
C GLY A 51 -4.73 -1.66 -11.85
N ALA A 52 -4.21 -1.25 -13.01
CA ALA A 52 -3.85 -2.20 -14.08
C ALA A 52 -2.62 -3.03 -13.66
N ALA A 53 -1.62 -2.39 -13.05
CA ALA A 53 -0.48 -3.06 -12.45
C ALA A 53 -0.89 -3.98 -11.29
N ALA A 54 -1.87 -3.59 -10.46
CA ALA A 54 -2.40 -4.43 -9.39
C ALA A 54 -3.06 -5.71 -9.93
N GLN A 55 -3.89 -5.59 -10.98
CA GLN A 55 -4.52 -6.73 -11.65
C GLN A 55 -3.48 -7.65 -12.30
N ALA A 56 -2.47 -7.07 -12.96
CA ALA A 56 -1.39 -7.82 -13.58
C ALA A 56 -0.55 -8.57 -12.54
N GLU A 57 -0.28 -7.96 -11.39
CA GLU A 57 0.42 -8.61 -10.28
C GLU A 57 -0.42 -9.76 -9.71
N ALA A 58 -1.70 -9.52 -9.38
CA ALA A 58 -2.59 -10.56 -8.85
C ALA A 58 -2.73 -11.77 -9.80
N ALA A 59 -2.67 -11.57 -11.11
CA ALA A 59 -2.69 -12.65 -12.10
C ALA A 59 -1.44 -13.57 -12.05
N ARG A 60 -0.36 -13.17 -11.36
CA ARG A 60 0.83 -14.00 -11.12
C ARG A 60 0.68 -14.92 -9.91
N HIS A 61 -0.39 -14.76 -9.13
CA HIS A 61 -0.69 -15.55 -7.93
C HIS A 61 -1.85 -16.51 -8.21
N PRO A 62 -2.06 -17.55 -7.38
CA PRO A 62 -3.21 -18.43 -7.52
C PRO A 62 -4.54 -17.66 -7.49
N ALA A 63 -5.53 -18.18 -8.20
CA ALA A 63 -6.84 -17.53 -8.22
C ALA A 63 -7.43 -17.45 -6.80
N ALA A 64 -8.09 -16.32 -6.50
CA ALA A 64 -8.76 -16.05 -5.22
C ALA A 64 -7.85 -16.05 -3.98
N THR A 65 -6.54 -15.83 -4.14
CA THR A 65 -5.60 -15.63 -3.01
C THR A 65 -5.21 -14.17 -2.79
N CYS A 66 -5.69 -13.25 -3.62
CA CYS A 66 -5.35 -11.82 -3.54
C CYS A 66 -6.60 -10.98 -3.32
N VAL A 67 -6.49 -10.01 -2.43
CA VAL A 67 -7.44 -8.91 -2.29
C VAL A 67 -6.88 -7.70 -3.02
N LEU A 68 -7.59 -7.23 -4.05
CA LEU A 68 -7.26 -6.00 -4.75
C LEU A 68 -7.88 -4.81 -4.02
N SER A 69 -7.06 -3.83 -3.62
CA SER A 69 -7.54 -2.63 -2.92
C SER A 69 -6.75 -1.39 -3.34
N GLY A 70 -7.45 -0.26 -3.47
CA GLY A 70 -6.86 0.99 -3.93
C GLY A 70 -7.90 2.04 -4.28
N GLU A 71 -7.45 3.28 -4.43
CA GLU A 71 -8.29 4.43 -4.77
C GLU A 71 -7.62 5.34 -5.80
N LEU A 72 -8.43 6.23 -6.38
CA LEU A 72 -7.97 7.41 -7.10
C LEU A 72 -8.88 8.58 -6.72
N ASN A 73 -8.31 9.65 -6.18
CA ASN A 73 -9.06 10.81 -5.67
C ASN A 73 -10.09 10.44 -4.57
N ALA A 74 -9.72 9.49 -3.71
CA ALA A 74 -10.55 8.87 -2.68
C ALA A 74 -11.72 8.00 -3.20
N ASP A 75 -11.89 7.86 -4.52
CA ASP A 75 -12.85 6.93 -5.11
C ASP A 75 -12.21 5.54 -5.23
N THR A 76 -12.92 4.51 -4.76
CA THR A 76 -12.45 3.13 -4.87
C THR A 76 -12.35 2.72 -6.34
N LEU A 77 -11.26 2.05 -6.71
CA LEU A 77 -11.08 1.57 -8.07
C LEU A 77 -12.15 0.53 -8.44
N PRO A 78 -12.66 0.51 -9.69
CA PRO A 78 -13.68 -0.47 -10.09
C PRO A 78 -13.23 -1.92 -9.89
N GLY A 79 -14.01 -2.69 -9.14
CA GLY A 79 -13.70 -4.09 -8.83
C GLY A 79 -12.67 -4.30 -7.71
N PHE A 80 -12.29 -3.23 -7.00
CA PHE A 80 -11.38 -3.27 -5.86
C PHE A 80 -12.16 -3.07 -4.55
N VAL A 81 -11.59 -3.54 -3.45
CA VAL A 81 -12.04 -3.26 -2.09
C VAL A 81 -11.59 -1.85 -1.69
N HIS A 82 -12.44 -1.14 -0.96
CA HIS A 82 -12.11 0.20 -0.46
C HIS A 82 -10.83 0.16 0.39
N PRO A 83 -9.86 1.08 0.22
CA PRO A 83 -8.57 1.01 0.90
C PRO A 83 -8.58 1.54 2.33
N THR A 84 -9.73 1.55 3.01
CA THR A 84 -9.75 1.90 4.45
C THR A 84 -9.32 0.69 5.26
N PRO A 85 -8.69 0.88 6.43
CA PRO A 85 -8.37 -0.23 7.33
C PRO A 85 -9.61 -1.10 7.61
N LEU A 86 -10.75 -0.48 7.97
CA LEU A 86 -11.96 -1.23 8.33
C LEU A 86 -12.53 -2.06 7.16
N ALA A 87 -12.45 -1.56 5.92
CA ALA A 87 -12.93 -2.32 4.77
C ALA A 87 -12.03 -3.53 4.50
N LEU A 88 -10.70 -3.37 4.56
CA LEU A 88 -9.75 -4.48 4.39
C LEU A 88 -9.91 -5.55 5.47
N LEU A 89 -10.18 -5.18 6.71
CA LEU A 89 -10.41 -6.12 7.82
C LEU A 89 -11.71 -6.94 7.67
N ALA A 90 -12.59 -6.57 6.74
CA ALA A 90 -13.78 -7.36 6.42
C ALA A 90 -13.51 -8.43 5.36
N GLU A 91 -12.34 -8.39 4.71
CA GLU A 91 -11.91 -9.35 3.70
C GLU A 91 -11.16 -10.52 4.32
N ASN A 92 -11.07 -11.63 3.57
CA ASN A 92 -10.32 -12.81 3.98
C ASN A 92 -8.83 -12.63 3.66
N LEU A 93 -8.10 -11.97 4.56
CA LEU A 93 -6.66 -11.67 4.47
C LEU A 93 -5.77 -12.82 4.98
#